data_AF-A0A2V7X8W5-F1
#
_entry.id   AF-A0A2V7X8W5-F1
#
_cell.length_a   1.000
_cell.length_b   1.000
_cell.length_c   1.000
_cell.angle_alpha   90.00
_cell.angle_beta   90.00
_cell.angle_gamma   90.00
#
_symmetry.space_group_name_H-M   'P 1'
#
loop_
_entity.id
_entity.type
_entity.pdbx_description
1 polymer ?
#
loop_
_entity_poly.entity_id
_entity_poly.type
_entity_poly.pdbx_seq_one_letter_code
_entity_poly.pdbx_strand_id
1 'polypeptide(L)'
;MTSSSVKKTLVPVVGALALLWVLGCGLIYSSMRRPPEQFGRVMSKLPGELPFMIFPFETMWMRARAGTLQIGDPAPDFTLAKLDKSAHVQLSSLTAQGKPVVLIFGSYT
;
A
#
# COMPACT_ATOMS: atom_id res chain seq x y z
N MET A 1 13.83 -6.56 -41.58
CA MET A 1 14.98 -7.32 -41.03
C MET A 1 15.79 -6.40 -40.13
N THR A 2 15.69 -6.51 -38.80
CA THR A 2 16.53 -5.72 -37.89
C THR A 2 17.97 -6.28 -37.90
N SER A 3 18.93 -5.42 -38.22
CA SER A 3 20.37 -5.74 -38.33
C SER A 3 20.91 -6.42 -37.04
N SER A 4 21.84 -7.38 -37.17
CA SER A 4 22.35 -8.16 -36.04
C SER A 4 23.04 -7.30 -34.97
N SER A 5 23.64 -6.16 -35.37
CA SER A 5 24.19 -5.17 -34.44
C SER A 5 23.11 -4.47 -33.60
N VAL A 6 21.94 -4.19 -34.18
CA VAL A 6 20.82 -3.59 -33.43
C VAL A 6 20.33 -4.56 -32.36
N LYS A 7 20.24 -5.86 -32.67
CA LYS A 7 19.86 -6.89 -31.69
C LYS A 7 20.88 -7.02 -30.55
N LYS A 8 22.18 -6.90 -30.86
CA LYS A 8 23.28 -7.01 -29.88
C LYS A 8 23.25 -5.89 -28.83
N THR A 9 22.75 -4.70 -29.18
CA THR A 9 22.61 -3.56 -28.25
C THR A 9 21.21 -3.44 -27.66
N LEU A 10 20.16 -3.80 -28.40
CA LEU A 10 18.78 -3.67 -27.92
C LEU A 10 18.49 -4.60 -26.74
N VAL A 11 18.96 -5.86 -26.80
CA VAL A 11 18.74 -6.84 -25.73
C VAL A 11 19.32 -6.38 -24.38
N PRO A 12 20.60 -5.96 -24.27
CA PRO A 12 21.13 -5.51 -22.98
C PRO A 12 20.47 -4.22 -22.50
N VAL A 13 20.07 -3.30 -23.40
CA VAL A 13 19.37 -2.08 -23.01
C VAL A 13 18.00 -2.40 -22.42
N VAL A 14 17.21 -3.23 -23.10
CA VAL A 14 15.90 -3.67 -22.59
C VAL A 14 16.05 -4.44 -21.28
N GLY A 15 17.06 -5.30 -21.18
CA GLY A 15 17.38 -6.02 -19.93
C GLY A 15 17.73 -5.09 -18.78
N ALA A 16 18.56 -4.06 -19.03
CA ALA A 16 18.91 -3.07 -18.02
C ALA A 16 17.69 -2.25 -17.59
N LEU A 17 16.83 -1.83 -18.53
CA LEU A 17 15.60 -1.12 -18.22
C LEU A 17 14.62 -1.98 -17.41
N ALA A 18 14.45 -3.25 -17.78
CA ALA A 18 13.61 -4.19 -17.03
C ALA A 18 14.14 -4.40 -15.61
N LEU A 19 15.46 -4.54 -15.44
CA LEU A 19 16.09 -4.67 -14.12
C LEU A 19 15.86 -3.42 -13.27
N LEU A 20 16.10 -2.23 -13.82
CA LEU A 20 15.84 -0.96 -13.14
C LEU A 20 14.37 -0.82 -12.73
N TRP A 21 13.45 -1.23 -13.60
CA TRP A 21 12.03 -1.21 -13.31
C TRP A 21 11.66 -2.17 -12.17
N VAL A 22 12.18 -3.41 -12.17
CA VAL A 22 11.95 -4.38 -11.08
C VAL A 22 12.53 -3.88 -9.76
N LEU A 23 13.72 -3.28 -9.78
CA LEU A 23 14.32 -2.66 -8.58
C LEU A 23 13.46 -1.48 -8.08
N GLY A 24 12.96 -0.64 -8.98
CA GLY A 24 12.02 0.44 -8.66
C GLY A 24 10.74 -0.08 -7.99
N CYS A 25 10.13 -1.12 -8.57
CA CYS A 25 8.99 -1.83 -7.97
C CYS A 25 9.32 -2.31 -6.54
N GLY A 26 10.47 -2.96 -6.34
CA GLY A 26 10.91 -3.45 -5.03
C GLY A 26 11.07 -2.34 -3.99
N LEU A 27 11.69 -1.22 -4.36
CA LEU A 27 11.89 -0.06 -3.47
C LEU A 27 10.59 0.61 -3.06
N ILE A 28 9.68 0.82 -4.03
CA ILE A 28 8.36 1.39 -3.76
C ILE A 28 7.54 0.44 -2.89
N TYR A 29 7.49 -0.85 -3.26
CA TYR A 29 6.75 -1.86 -2.52
C TYR A 29 7.22 -2.00 -1.06
N SER A 30 8.54 -1.96 -0.83
CA SER A 30 9.11 -1.91 0.52
C SER A 30 8.66 -0.66 1.30
N SER A 31 8.57 0.49 0.62
CA SER A 31 8.09 1.74 1.23
C SER A 31 6.59 1.69 1.55
N MET A 32 5.78 1.00 0.72
CA MET A 32 4.33 0.85 0.93
C MET A 32 3.98 0.08 2.21
N ARG A 33 4.87 -0.80 2.70
CA ARG A 33 4.69 -1.53 3.96
C ARG A 33 4.95 -0.69 5.22
N ARG A 34 5.46 0.54 5.08
CA ARG A 34 5.77 1.44 6.21
C ARG A 34 4.52 2.21 6.67
N PRO A 35 4.54 2.87 7.85
CA PRO A 35 3.46 3.75 8.27
C PRO A 35 3.12 4.83 7.22
N PRO A 36 1.84 5.28 7.12
CA PRO A 36 1.40 6.24 6.10
C PRO A 36 2.24 7.51 6.04
N GLU A 37 2.72 8.03 7.17
CA GLU A 37 3.52 9.24 7.26
C GLU A 37 4.90 9.04 6.61
N GLN A 38 5.52 7.88 6.83
CA GLN A 38 6.81 7.53 6.23
C GLN A 38 6.67 7.28 4.74
N PHE A 39 5.61 6.59 4.32
CA PHE A 39 5.30 6.38 2.91
C PHE A 39 5.07 7.71 2.19
N GLY A 40 4.25 8.60 2.77
CA GLY A 40 4.00 9.94 2.25
C GLY A 40 5.27 10.76 2.08
N ARG A 41 6.21 10.68 3.03
CA ARG A 41 7.52 11.36 2.96
C ARG A 41 8.43 10.82 1.84
N VAL A 42 8.28 9.55 1.44
CA VAL A 42 8.98 8.99 0.28
C VAL A 42 8.32 9.48 -1.00
N MET A 43 6.98 9.38 -1.08
CA MET A 43 6.22 9.81 -2.25
C MET A 43 6.35 11.31 -2.53
N SER A 44 6.50 12.15 -1.51
CA SER A 44 6.68 13.60 -1.67
C SER A 44 7.98 13.99 -2.38
N LYS A 45 8.93 13.05 -2.53
CA LYS A 45 10.18 13.25 -3.27
C LYS A 45 10.08 12.80 -4.72
N LEU A 46 9.02 12.09 -5.08
CA LEU A 46 8.81 11.59 -6.42
C LEU A 46 8.05 12.63 -7.24
N PRO A 47 8.42 12.85 -8.51
CA PRO A 47 7.80 13.87 -9.33
C PRO A 47 6.40 13.44 -9.77
N GLY A 48 5.39 14.19 -9.31
CA GLY A 48 4.00 14.11 -9.79
C GLY A 48 3.43 12.70 -9.88
N GLU A 49 2.80 12.40 -11.01
CA GLU A 49 2.07 11.15 -11.24
C GLU A 49 2.95 9.99 -11.74
N LEU A 50 4.26 10.21 -11.92
CA LEU A 50 5.17 9.21 -12.50
C LEU A 50 5.15 7.85 -11.81
N PRO A 51 5.08 7.75 -10.47
CA PRO A 51 5.03 6.46 -9.80
C PRO A 51 3.76 5.66 -10.15
N PHE A 52 2.64 6.35 -10.38
CA PHE A 52 1.36 5.73 -10.70
C PHE A 52 1.27 5.31 -12.17
N MET A 53 2.01 5.97 -13.06
CA MET A 53 2.05 5.65 -14.50
C MET A 53 3.04 4.53 -14.84
N ILE A 54 4.19 4.49 -14.15
CA ILE A 54 5.29 3.57 -14.48
C ILE A 54 5.15 2.23 -13.75
N PHE A 55 4.62 2.23 -12.52
CA PHE A 55 4.56 1.04 -11.68
C PHE A 55 3.13 0.53 -11.52
N PRO A 56 2.91 -0.77 -11.27
CA PRO A 56 1.60 -1.35 -11.01
C PRO A 56 1.15 -0.98 -9.59
N PHE A 57 0.92 0.31 -9.35
CA PHE A 57 0.81 0.91 -8.03
C PHE A 57 -0.35 0.33 -7.23
N GLU A 58 -1.55 0.24 -7.82
CA GLU A 58 -2.74 -0.30 -7.17
C GLU A 58 -2.52 -1.75 -6.70
N THR A 59 -2.02 -2.61 -7.59
CA THR A 59 -1.73 -4.02 -7.27
C THR A 59 -0.70 -4.12 -6.15
N MET A 60 0.39 -3.34 -6.23
CA MET A 60 1.42 -3.33 -5.19
C MET A 60 0.87 -2.81 -3.85
N TRP A 61 0.05 -1.76 -3.87
CA TRP A 61 -0.53 -1.14 -2.68
C TRP A 61 -1.45 -2.12 -1.95
N MET A 62 -2.39 -2.73 -2.68
CA MET A 62 -3.33 -3.71 -2.14
C MET A 62 -2.60 -4.91 -1.53
N ARG A 63 -1.52 -5.39 -2.18
CA ARG A 63 -0.70 -6.49 -1.65
C ARG A 63 0.19 -6.08 -0.47
N ALA A 64 0.71 -4.86 -0.45
CA ALA A 64 1.60 -4.38 0.61
C ALA A 64 0.84 -4.10 1.92
N ARG A 65 -0.42 -3.69 1.81
CA ARG A 65 -1.29 -3.29 2.92
C ARG A 65 -2.35 -4.34 3.28
N ALA A 66 -2.34 -5.49 2.62
CA ALA A 66 -3.25 -6.58 2.93
C ALA A 66 -3.12 -6.97 4.40
N GLY A 67 -4.25 -6.95 5.13
CA GLY A 67 -4.33 -7.55 6.45
C GLY A 67 -4.31 -9.07 6.38
N THR A 68 -4.14 -9.72 7.52
CA THR A 68 -4.14 -11.20 7.62
C THR A 68 -5.47 -11.77 8.10
N LEU A 69 -6.42 -10.91 8.50
CA LEU A 69 -7.72 -11.33 9.03
C LEU A 69 -8.55 -12.08 7.99
N GLN A 70 -9.08 -13.22 8.39
CA GLN A 70 -10.00 -14.05 7.63
C GLN A 70 -11.42 -14.00 8.22
N ILE A 71 -12.40 -14.46 7.45
CA ILE A 71 -13.79 -14.58 7.92
C ILE A 71 -13.84 -15.61 9.05
N GLY A 72 -14.43 -15.23 10.17
CA GLY A 72 -14.54 -16.06 11.37
C GLY A 72 -13.42 -15.82 12.39
N ASP A 73 -12.34 -15.11 12.02
CA ASP A 73 -11.35 -14.68 12.99
C ASP A 73 -11.96 -13.69 13.99
N PRO A 74 -11.59 -13.76 15.28
CA PRO A 74 -12.00 -12.75 16.24
C PRO A 74 -11.42 -11.38 15.82
N ALA A 75 -12.28 -10.36 15.79
CA ALA A 75 -11.84 -9.00 15.52
C ALA A 75 -10.80 -8.56 16.58
N PRO A 76 -9.62 -8.04 16.18
CA PRO A 76 -8.63 -7.53 17.13
C PRO A 76 -9.22 -6.41 17.97
N ASP A 77 -8.96 -6.43 19.27
CA ASP A 77 -9.43 -5.37 20.15
C ASP A 77 -8.57 -4.10 19.96
N PHE A 78 -9.23 -2.95 19.94
CA PHE A 78 -8.57 -1.66 19.79
C PHE A 78 -9.36 -0.54 20.46
N THR A 79 -8.67 0.54 20.78
CA THR A 79 -9.23 1.75 21.39
C THR A 79 -9.14 2.91 20.41
N LEU A 80 -10.26 3.57 20.13
CA LEU A 80 -10.28 4.80 19.32
C LEU A 80 -10.81 5.97 20.13
N ALA A 81 -10.31 7.17 19.87
CA ALA A 81 -10.92 8.39 20.38
C ALA A 81 -12.23 8.69 19.63
N LYS A 82 -13.23 9.22 20.33
CA LYS A 82 -14.39 9.84 19.67
C LYS A 82 -13.94 11.09 18.89
N LEU A 83 -14.74 11.47 17.89
CA LEU A 83 -14.48 12.65 17.06
C LEU A 83 -14.36 13.94 17.88
N ASP A 84 -15.21 14.10 18.89
CA ASP A 84 -15.22 15.23 19.83
C ASP A 84 -14.11 15.14 20.90
N LYS A 85 -13.29 14.09 20.88
CA LYS A 85 -12.22 13.79 21.84
C LYS A 85 -12.70 13.68 23.30
N SER A 86 -14.01 13.56 23.54
CA SER A 86 -14.57 13.51 24.91
C SER A 86 -14.26 12.21 25.62
N ALA A 87 -14.03 11.13 24.85
CA ALA A 87 -13.77 9.81 25.39
C ALA A 87 -13.04 8.91 24.39
N HIS A 88 -12.53 7.80 24.93
CA HIS A 88 -12.04 6.67 24.17
C HIS A 88 -13.08 5.54 24.20
N VAL A 89 -13.23 4.84 23.08
CA VAL A 89 -14.14 3.70 22.91
C VAL A 89 -13.30 2.47 22.55
N GLN A 90 -13.44 1.42 23.34
CA GLN A 90 -12.85 0.10 23.10
C GLN A 90 -13.81 -0.76 22.29
N LEU A 91 -13.34 -1.51 21.31
CA LEU A 91 -14.21 -2.40 20.52
C LEU A 91 -14.90 -3.45 21.41
N SER A 92 -14.16 -4.09 22.32
CA SER A 92 -14.68 -5.13 23.21
C SER A 92 -15.83 -4.67 24.11
N SER A 93 -15.92 -3.38 24.48
CA SER A 93 -17.03 -2.86 25.28
C SER A 93 -18.33 -2.72 24.48
N LEU A 94 -18.25 -2.62 23.15
CA LEU A 94 -19.41 -2.61 22.26
C LEU A 94 -19.90 -4.04 22.00
N THR A 95 -18.98 -4.97 21.72
CA THR A 95 -19.34 -6.37 21.46
C THR A 95 -19.87 -7.10 22.70
N ALA A 96 -19.40 -6.72 23.91
CA ALA A 96 -19.90 -7.26 25.19
C ALA A 96 -21.40 -7.00 25.43
N GLN A 97 -22.01 -6.06 24.69
CA GLN A 97 -23.45 -5.78 24.77
C GLN A 97 -24.32 -6.79 24.00
N GLY A 98 -23.70 -7.78 23.34
CA GLY A 98 -24.40 -8.84 22.60
C GLY A 98 -25.03 -8.37 21.28
N LYS A 99 -24.68 -7.18 20.80
CA LYS A 99 -25.17 -6.63 19.52
C LYS A 99 -24.08 -6.71 18.45
N PRO A 100 -24.44 -6.99 17.18
CA PRO A 100 -23.48 -6.89 16.07
C PRO A 100 -22.90 -5.49 15.96
N VAL A 101 -21.58 -5.40 15.74
CA VAL A 101 -20.85 -4.14 15.54
C VAL A 101 -20.33 -4.09 14.11
N VAL A 102 -20.59 -2.99 13.41
CA VAL A 102 -20.09 -2.75 12.04
C VAL A 102 -19.00 -1.68 12.10
N LEU A 103 -17.83 -1.99 11.52
CA LEU A 103 -16.71 -1.06 11.40
C LEU A 103 -16.71 -0.42 10.02
N ILE A 104 -16.79 0.91 9.96
CA ILE A 104 -16.73 1.68 8.72
C ILE A 104 -15.44 2.51 8.76
N PHE A 105 -14.52 2.23 7.83
CA PHE A 105 -13.27 2.96 7.66
C PHE A 105 -13.40 3.93 6.49
N GLY A 106 -13.02 5.19 6.68
CA GLY A 106 -13.08 6.22 5.64
C GLY A 106 -12.29 7.47 6.01
N SER A 107 -12.19 8.40 5.07
CA SER A 107 -11.58 9.72 5.24
C SER A 107 -12.49 10.82 4.70
N TYR A 108 -12.31 12.06 5.16
CA TYR A 108 -13.04 13.25 4.68
C TYR A 108 -12.44 13.87 3.40
N THR A 109 -11.51 13.16 2.77
CA THR A 109 -10.72 13.62 1.62
C THR A 109 -11.31 13.15 0.31
#